data_AF-A0A2S9FY05-F1
#
_entry.id   AF-A0A2S9FY05-F1
#
_cell.length_a   1.000
_cell.length_b   1.000
_cell.length_c   1.000
_cell.angle_alpha   90.00
_cell.angle_beta   90.00
_cell.angle_gamma   90.00
#
_symmetry.space_group_name_H-M   'P 1'
#
loop_
_entity.id
_entity.type
_entity.pdbx_description
1 polymer ?
#
loop_
_entity_poly.entity_id
_entity_poly.type
_entity_poly.pdbx_seq_one_letter_code
_entity_poly.pdbx_strand_id
1 'polypeptide(L)'
;APDQDLRTPKALADLEQMAGRVAQLPDIDLVRGITRPSGETLGQARATYQAGEVGGKLQEASALITDNNSNLTTLSDGAGQLADV
;
A
#
# COMPACT_ATOMS: atom_id res chain seq x y z
N ALA A 1 -8.17 25.72 25.33
CA ALA A 1 -8.42 24.79 26.47
C ALA A 1 -8.03 23.39 26.01
N PRO A 2 -7.43 22.53 26.86
CA PRO A 2 -6.86 21.26 26.43
C PRO A 2 -7.85 20.18 25.96
N ASP A 3 -9.18 20.43 26.03
CA ASP A 3 -10.21 19.44 25.65
C ASP A 3 -11.20 20.00 24.60
N GLN A 4 -10.71 20.45 23.44
CA GLN A 4 -11.59 20.87 22.34
C GLN A 4 -11.97 19.68 21.46
N ASP A 5 -13.26 19.34 21.39
CA ASP A 5 -13.74 18.31 20.47
C ASP A 5 -13.61 18.78 19.01
N LEU A 6 -12.67 18.17 18.29
CA LEU A 6 -12.37 18.47 16.88
C LEU A 6 -13.37 17.88 15.89
N ARG A 7 -14.37 17.13 16.37
CA ARG A 7 -15.42 16.51 15.54
C ARG A 7 -16.63 17.42 15.34
N THR A 8 -16.65 18.59 15.97
CA THR A 8 -17.74 19.56 15.83
C THR A 8 -17.64 20.33 14.50
N PRO A 9 -18.76 20.77 13.89
CA PRO A 9 -18.72 21.55 12.65
C PRO A 9 -17.85 22.80 12.75
N LYS A 10 -17.89 23.49 13.90
CA LYS A 10 -17.04 24.64 14.16
C LYS A 10 -15.56 24.26 14.15
N ALA A 11 -15.18 23.20 14.85
CA ALA A 11 -13.77 22.80 14.90
C ALA A 11 -13.26 22.34 13.54
N LEU A 12 -14.10 21.68 12.72
CA LEU A 12 -13.74 21.32 11.34
C LEU A 12 -13.51 22.56 10.46
N ALA A 13 -14.33 23.61 10.60
CA ALA A 13 -14.11 24.87 9.91
C ALA A 13 -12.81 25.57 10.38
N ASP A 14 -12.52 25.52 11.68
CA ASP A 14 -11.28 26.06 12.25
C ASP A 14 -10.05 25.28 11.72
N LEU A 15 -10.14 23.96 11.58
CA LEU A 15 -9.09 23.10 10.99
C LEU A 15 -8.86 23.39 9.49
N GLU A 16 -9.93 23.60 8.72
CA GLU A 16 -9.83 23.95 7.30
C GLU A 16 -9.12 25.32 7.12
N GLN A 17 -9.47 26.30 7.95
CA GLN A 17 -8.81 27.61 7.91
C GLN A 17 -7.33 27.53 8.30
N MET A 18 -6.96 26.60 9.18
CA MET A 18 -5.56 26.33 9.51
C MET A 18 -4.84 25.68 8.33
N ALA A 19 -5.43 24.64 7.73
CA ALA A 19 -4.86 23.94 6.57
C ALA A 19 -4.62 24.88 5.39
N GLY A 20 -5.59 25.77 5.10
CA GLY A 20 -5.45 26.78 4.04
C GLY A 20 -4.30 27.76 4.30
N ARG A 21 -4.05 28.15 5.56
CA ARG A 21 -2.90 29.00 5.92
C ARG A 21 -1.57 28.26 5.80
N VAL A 22 -1.52 26.98 6.16
CA VAL A 22 -0.32 26.15 5.98
C VAL A 22 -0.01 25.96 4.50
N ALA A 23 -1.03 25.75 3.66
CA ALA A 23 -0.87 25.61 2.21
C ALA A 23 -0.34 26.88 1.50
N GLN A 24 -0.31 28.04 2.16
CA GLN A 24 0.25 29.27 1.61
C GLN A 24 1.77 29.39 1.84
N LEU A 25 2.38 28.49 2.62
CA LEU A 25 3.83 28.46 2.81
C LEU A 25 4.53 27.98 1.53
N PRO A 26 5.73 28.49 1.22
CA PRO A 26 6.51 27.98 0.10
C PRO A 26 6.78 26.48 0.27
N ASP A 27 6.87 25.77 -0.85
CA ASP A 27 7.15 24.33 -0.93
C ASP A 27 6.08 23.40 -0.30
N ILE A 28 4.82 23.85 -0.17
CA ILE A 28 3.67 23.02 0.23
C ILE A 28 2.66 22.89 -0.92
N ASP A 29 2.57 21.70 -1.51
CA ASP A 29 1.61 21.43 -2.60
C ASP A 29 0.19 21.10 -2.10
N LEU A 30 0.06 20.39 -0.96
CA LEU A 30 -1.22 19.95 -0.43
C LEU A 30 -1.14 19.69 1.08
N VAL A 31 -2.20 20.07 1.81
CA VAL A 31 -2.42 19.69 3.21
C VAL A 31 -3.61 18.74 3.28
N ARG A 32 -3.42 17.54 3.82
CA ARG A 32 -4.49 16.55 4.01
C ARG A 32 -4.64 16.19 5.48
N GLY A 33 -5.79 16.53 6.06
CA GLY A 33 -6.14 16.10 7.41
C GLY A 33 -6.46 14.61 7.44
N ILE A 34 -5.64 13.82 8.13
CA ILE A 34 -5.96 12.43 8.48
C ILE A 34 -6.51 12.39 9.90
N THR A 35 -7.76 11.99 10.06
CA THR A 35 -8.38 11.86 11.39
C THR A 35 -8.30 10.40 11.86
N ARG A 36 -7.99 10.19 13.15
CA ARG A 36 -8.15 8.90 13.85
C ARG A 36 -9.25 9.02 14.91
N PRO A 37 -10.53 9.16 14.52
CA PRO A 37 -11.61 9.41 15.48
C PRO A 37 -11.80 8.27 16.49
N SER A 38 -11.41 7.04 16.14
CA SER A 38 -11.40 5.86 17.02
C SER A 38 -10.03 5.55 17.63
N GLY A 39 -8.98 6.31 17.31
CA GLY A 39 -7.61 6.05 17.76
C GLY A 39 -6.91 4.85 17.11
N GLU A 40 -7.65 3.97 16.42
CA GLU A 40 -7.09 2.83 15.72
C GLU A 40 -6.50 3.24 14.36
N THR A 41 -5.35 2.67 14.02
CA THR A 41 -4.79 2.78 12.68
C THR A 41 -5.65 1.98 11.70
N LEU A 42 -5.92 2.55 10.52
CA LEU A 42 -6.49 1.80 9.39
C LEU A 42 -5.64 0.54 9.21
N GLY A 43 -6.27 -0.63 9.15
CA GLY A 43 -5.55 -1.91 9.06
C GLY A 43 -4.51 -1.90 7.92
N GLN A 44 -4.88 -1.29 6.80
CA GLN A 44 -4.05 -1.13 5.60
C GLN A 44 -2.87 -0.16 5.78
N ALA A 45 -2.94 0.78 6.71
CA ALA A 45 -1.85 1.70 7.02
C ALA A 45 -0.82 1.10 8.00
N ARG A 46 -1.09 -0.10 8.55
CA ARG A 46 -0.14 -0.81 9.41
C ARG A 46 0.99 -1.37 8.57
N ALA A 47 2.23 -1.16 9.01
CA ALA A 47 3.41 -1.73 8.36
C ALA A 47 3.33 -3.26 8.25
N THR A 48 2.72 -3.93 9.24
CA THR A 48 2.52 -5.39 9.22
C THR A 48 1.54 -5.85 8.14
N TYR A 49 0.50 -5.06 7.85
CA TYR A 49 -0.43 -5.36 6.75
C TYR A 49 0.28 -5.25 5.40
N GLN A 50 1.07 -4.20 5.21
CA GLN A 50 1.89 -4.04 3.99
C GLN A 50 2.93 -5.16 3.85
N ALA A 51 3.55 -5.61 4.95
CA ALA A 51 4.47 -6.74 4.93
C ALA A 51 3.76 -8.05 4.53
N GLY A 52 2.52 -8.27 4.99
CA GLY A 52 1.70 -9.42 4.60
C GLY A 52 1.33 -9.41 3.12
N GLU A 53 0.91 -8.26 2.59
CA GLU A 53 0.59 -8.08 1.17
C GLU A 53 1.82 -8.31 0.27
N VAL A 54 2.99 -7.81 0.67
CA VAL A 54 4.25 -8.07 -0.05
C VAL A 54 4.60 -9.56 0.00
N GLY A 55 4.46 -10.20 1.17
CA GLY A 55 4.68 -11.64 1.32
C GLY A 55 3.78 -12.48 0.42
N GLY A 56 2.49 -12.15 0.34
CA GLY A 56 1.53 -12.82 -0.55
C GLY A 56 1.91 -12.70 -2.02
N LYS A 57 2.28 -11.49 -2.47
CA LYS A 57 2.75 -11.27 -3.85
C LYS A 57 4.05 -12.00 -4.17
N LEU A 58 4.97 -12.09 -3.20
CA LEU A 58 6.21 -12.87 -3.36
C LEU A 58 5.93 -14.37 -3.48
N GLN A 59 4.95 -14.90 -2.72
CA GLN A 59 4.54 -16.29 -2.82
C GLN A 59 3.91 -16.61 -4.19
N GLU A 60 3.04 -15.73 -4.69
CA GLU A 60 2.45 -15.86 -6.03
C GLU A 60 3.52 -15.85 -7.13
N ALA A 61 4.48 -14.92 -7.05
CA ALA A 61 5.62 -14.88 -7.97
C ALA A 61 6.46 -16.17 -7.91
N SER A 62 6.68 -16.72 -6.72
CA SER A 62 7.42 -17.98 -6.55
C SER A 62 6.70 -19.18 -7.18
N ALA A 63 5.37 -19.23 -7.08
CA ALA A 63 4.57 -20.27 -7.74
C ALA A 63 4.71 -20.16 -9.27
N LEU A 64 4.59 -18.95 -9.82
CA LEU A 64 4.76 -18.69 -11.25
C LEU A 64 6.16 -19.11 -11.75
N ILE A 65 7.22 -18.86 -10.99
CA ILE A 65 8.59 -19.30 -11.35
C ILE A 65 8.67 -20.82 -11.40
N THR A 66 8.07 -21.51 -10.44
CA THR A 66 8.06 -22.98 -10.37
C THR A 66 7.34 -23.59 -11.57
N ASP A 67 6.19 -23.04 -11.94
CA ASP A 67 5.42 -23.47 -13.11
C ASP A 67 6.20 -23.25 -14.41
N ASN A 68 6.85 -22.08 -14.55
CA ASN A 68 7.70 -21.81 -15.71
C ASN A 68 8.90 -22.77 -15.79
N ASN A 69 9.52 -23.11 -14.65
CA ASN A 69 10.61 -24.08 -14.62
C ASN A 69 10.18 -25.49 -15.07
N SER A 70 8.96 -25.90 -14.70
CA SER A 70 8.35 -27.15 -15.17
C SER A 70 8.14 -27.13 -16.70
N ASN A 71 7.63 -26.01 -17.22
CA ASN A 71 7.43 -25.82 -18.65
C ASN A 71 8.76 -25.83 -19.43
N LEU A 72 9.80 -25.19 -18.90
CA LEU A 72 11.14 -25.21 -19.50
C LEU A 72 11.76 -26.60 -19.51
N THR A 73 11.57 -27.38 -18.43
CA THR A 73 12.00 -28.79 -18.39
C THR A 73 11.30 -29.59 -19.48
N THR A 74 9.98 -29.45 -19.60
CA THR A 74 9.19 -30.14 -20.63
C THR A 74 9.65 -29.77 -22.05
N LEU A 75 9.95 -28.49 -22.28
CA LEU A 75 10.47 -28.03 -23.57
C LEU A 75 11.86 -28.60 -23.86
N SER A 76 12.75 -28.63 -22.87
CA SER A 76 14.08 -29.21 -22.99
C SER A 76 14.03 -30.71 -23.29
N ASP A 77 13.17 -31.44 -22.59
CA ASP A 77 12.99 -32.89 -22.77
C ASP A 77 12.44 -33.19 -24.17
N GLY A 78 11.43 -32.43 -24.61
CA GLY A 78 10.89 -32.53 -25.96
C GLY A 78 11.92 -32.21 -27.05
N ALA A 79 12.76 -31.18 -26.84
CA ALA A 79 13.85 -30.85 -27.75
C ALA A 79 14.91 -31.96 -27.81
N GLY A 80 15.22 -32.61 -26.68
CA GLY A 80 16.10 -33.77 -26.63
C GLY A 80 15.54 -34.98 -27.41
N GLN A 81 14.25 -35.25 -27.27
CA GLN A 81 13.58 -36.30 -28.05
C GLN A 81 13.58 -36.02 -29.56
N LEU A 82 13.41 -34.77 -29.97
CA LEU A 82 13.48 -34.36 -31.37
C LEU A 82 14.90 -34.38 -31.95
N ALA A 83 15.94 -34.33 -31.12
CA ALA A 83 17.33 -34.40 -31.55
C ALA A 83 17.84 -35.85 -31.71
N ASP A 84 17.13 -36.83 -31.12
CA ASP A 84 17.45 -38.27 -31.18
C ASP A 84 16.71 -39.01 -32.31
N VAL A 85 16.02 -38.26 -33.19
CA VAL A 85 15.36 -38.75 -34.41
C VAL A 85 16.05 -38.22 -35.67
#